data_AF-A0A538P7Z3-F1
#
_entry.id   AF-A0A538P7Z3-F1
#
_cell.length_a   1.000
_cell.length_b   1.000
_cell.length_c   1.000
_cell.angle_alpha   90.00
_cell.angle_beta   90.00
_cell.angle_gamma   90.00
#
_symmetry.space_group_name_H-M   'P 1'
#
loop_
_entity.id
_entity.type
_entity.pdbx_description
1 polymer ?
#
loop_
_entity_poly.entity_id
_entity_poly.type
_entity_poly.pdbx_seq_one_letter_code
_entity_poly.pdbx_strand_id
1 'polypeptide(L)'
;MSYTPWYASVIGYGFSVFAEAILVKSLVETLWDCIAPQSSSNPKNRPPHWQGDALARIEGVLYVAFLQLGLGNLIGVWLVLKVAGHWKRWVDDGDEQTQRPDGRSVFNIFLIGNALTVLYSFVGFKLIGWIQAERVLQVCWVSLSVIALTLGFWAWIPGQRKSRFL
;
A
#
# COMPACT_ATOMS: atom_id res chain seq x y z
N MET A 1 15.63 28.08 14.62
CA MET A 1 15.98 26.65 14.53
C MET A 1 14.99 25.89 15.40
N SER A 2 13.95 25.32 14.78
CA SER A 2 13.00 24.48 15.49
C SER A 2 13.72 23.20 15.89
N TYR A 3 13.76 22.89 17.18
CA TYR A 3 14.27 21.60 17.65
C TYR A 3 13.45 20.51 16.96
N THR A 4 14.11 19.66 16.19
CA THR A 4 13.46 18.50 15.60
C THR A 4 13.63 17.37 16.60
N PRO A 5 12.62 17.02 17.39
CA PRO A 5 12.73 15.84 18.23
C PRO A 5 12.97 14.62 17.36
N TRP A 6 14.09 13.94 17.57
CA TRP A 6 14.48 12.74 16.82
C TRP A 6 13.36 11.67 16.84
N TYR A 7 12.58 11.62 17.92
CA TYR A 7 11.44 10.72 18.08
C TYR A 7 10.31 10.98 17.08
N ALA A 8 10.13 12.23 16.60
CA ALA A 8 9.09 12.54 15.61
C ALA A 8 9.36 11.81 14.28
N SER A 9 10.61 11.84 13.82
CA SER A 9 11.04 11.11 12.64
C SER A 9 10.86 9.60 12.83
N VAL A 10 11.29 9.06 13.98
CA VAL A 10 11.12 7.63 14.27
C VAL A 10 9.64 7.22 14.24
N ILE A 11 8.74 8.02 14.79
CA ILE A 11 7.30 7.75 14.79
C ILE A 11 6.73 7.82 13.37
N GLY A 12 7.07 8.83 12.59
CA GLY A 12 6.55 8.99 11.22
C GLY A 12 7.02 7.90 10.26
N TYR A 13 8.33 7.62 10.24
CA TYR A 13 8.89 6.51 9.45
C TYR A 13 8.39 5.15 9.96
N GLY A 14 8.32 4.97 11.28
CA GLY A 14 7.78 3.76 11.89
C GLY A 14 6.32 3.51 11.50
N PHE A 15 5.47 4.54 11.54
CA PHE A 15 4.09 4.44 11.10
C PHE A 15 4.00 4.02 9.62
N SER A 16 4.78 4.65 8.75
CA SER A 16 4.79 4.30 7.32
C SER A 16 5.26 2.86 7.08
N VAL A 17 6.23 2.34 7.83
CA VAL A 17 6.76 0.99 7.58
C VAL A 17 5.89 -0.08 8.23
N PHE A 18 5.49 0.10 9.49
CA PHE A 18 4.83 -0.94 10.27
C PHE A 18 3.31 -0.97 10.06
N ALA A 19 2.64 0.18 10.06
CA ALA A 19 1.19 0.21 9.86
C ALA A 19 0.83 -0.25 8.45
N GLU A 20 1.63 0.17 7.47
CA GLU A 20 1.51 -0.29 6.08
C GLU A 20 1.74 -1.80 5.96
N ALA A 21 2.84 -2.32 6.52
CA ALA A 21 3.19 -3.73 6.39
C ALA A 21 2.13 -4.69 6.94
N ILE A 22 1.35 -4.26 7.94
CA ILE A 22 0.27 -5.08 8.50
C ILE A 22 -1.02 -4.88 7.70
N LEU A 23 -1.45 -3.63 7.51
CA LEU A 23 -2.78 -3.34 6.98
C LEU A 23 -2.85 -3.50 5.45
N VAL A 24 -1.84 -3.01 4.73
CA VAL A 24 -1.80 -3.14 3.25
C VAL A 24 -1.62 -4.58 2.85
N LYS A 25 -0.75 -5.32 3.55
CA LYS A 25 -0.54 -6.75 3.30
C LYS A 25 -1.82 -7.56 3.46
N SER A 26 -2.51 -7.41 4.60
CA SER A 26 -3.77 -8.10 4.87
C SER A 26 -4.82 -7.80 3.78
N LEU A 27 -4.88 -6.55 3.33
CA LEU A 27 -5.83 -6.11 2.31
C LEU A 27 -5.51 -6.67 0.92
N VAL A 28 -4.24 -6.61 0.52
CA VAL A 28 -3.76 -7.15 -0.75
C VAL A 28 -3.94 -8.67 -0.78
N GLU A 29 -3.64 -9.39 0.30
CA GLU A 29 -3.86 -10.84 0.40
C GLU A 29 -5.35 -11.19 0.26
N THR A 30 -6.24 -10.45 0.94
CA THR A 30 -7.69 -10.65 0.83
C THR A 30 -8.19 -10.42 -0.60
N LEU A 31 -7.71 -9.37 -1.26
CA LEU A 31 -8.06 -9.10 -2.67
C LEU A 31 -7.55 -10.20 -3.61
N TRP A 32 -6.34 -10.71 -3.38
CA TRP A 32 -5.79 -11.82 -4.16
C TRP A 32 -6.60 -13.11 -3.97
N ASP A 33 -7.01 -13.43 -2.74
CA ASP A 33 -7.86 -14.59 -2.44
C ASP A 33 -9.26 -14.47 -3.05
N CYS A 34 -9.77 -13.25 -3.24
CA CYS A 34 -11.03 -13.00 -3.94
C CYS A 34 -10.96 -13.28 -5.44
N ILE A 35 -9.82 -12.99 -6.08
CA ILE A 35 -9.68 -13.06 -7.54
C ILE A 35 -9.15 -14.43 -7.98
N ALA A 36 -8.31 -15.08 -7.17
CA ALA A 36 -7.78 -16.40 -7.48
C ALA A 36 -7.69 -17.27 -6.20
N PRO A 37 -8.79 -17.94 -5.81
CA PRO A 37 -8.80 -18.85 -4.66
C PRO A 37 -7.75 -19.94 -4.85
N GLN A 38 -6.89 -20.18 -3.86
CA GLN A 38 -5.73 -21.10 -3.91
C GLN A 38 -4.53 -20.66 -4.78
N SER A 39 -4.52 -19.43 -5.33
CA SER A 39 -3.35 -18.90 -6.04
C SER A 39 -2.25 -18.36 -5.11
N SER A 40 -2.51 -18.24 -3.81
CA SER A 40 -1.52 -17.83 -2.79
C SER A 40 -0.35 -18.82 -2.65
N SER A 41 -0.56 -20.08 -3.06
CA SER A 41 0.43 -21.17 -3.01
C SER A 41 1.05 -21.52 -4.36
N ASN A 42 0.65 -20.90 -5.48
CA ASN A 42 1.13 -21.29 -6.82
C ASN A 42 2.16 -20.29 -7.38
N PRO A 43 3.48 -20.62 -7.36
CA PRO A 43 4.55 -19.69 -7.75
C PRO A 43 4.55 -19.32 -9.24
N LYS A 44 3.71 -19.99 -10.07
CA LYS A 44 3.50 -19.63 -11.48
C LYS A 44 2.64 -18.37 -11.66
N ASN A 45 1.79 -18.02 -10.69
CA ASN A 45 0.82 -16.92 -10.81
C ASN A 45 1.22 -15.66 -10.02
N ARG A 46 2.09 -15.76 -9.01
CA ARG A 46 2.52 -14.61 -8.19
C ARG A 46 4.04 -14.66 -7.92
N PRO A 47 4.77 -13.53 -8.07
CA PRO A 47 6.15 -13.45 -7.60
C PRO A 47 6.22 -13.66 -6.08
N PRO A 48 7.39 -14.01 -5.52
CA PRO A 48 7.53 -14.35 -4.11
C PRO A 48 7.02 -13.23 -3.19
N HIS A 49 6.17 -13.59 -2.22
CA HIS A 49 5.55 -12.63 -1.29
C HIS A 49 6.56 -11.71 -0.59
N TRP A 50 7.77 -12.19 -0.33
CA TRP A 50 8.83 -11.41 0.31
C TRP A 50 9.34 -10.24 -0.54
N GLN A 51 9.29 -10.33 -1.87
CA GLN A 51 9.76 -9.25 -2.76
C GLN A 51 8.80 -8.06 -2.70
N GLY A 52 7.49 -8.33 -2.68
CA GLY A 52 6.47 -7.29 -2.50
C GLY A 52 6.57 -6.63 -1.12
N ASP A 53 6.72 -7.43 -0.06
CA ASP A 53 6.87 -6.93 1.30
C ASP A 53 8.15 -6.08 1.48
N ALA A 54 9.27 -6.51 0.89
CA ALA A 54 10.52 -5.75 0.94
C ALA A 54 10.42 -4.43 0.17
N LEU A 55 9.82 -4.46 -1.03
CA LEU A 55 9.64 -3.27 -1.84
C LEU A 55 8.72 -2.25 -1.15
N ALA A 56 7.59 -2.70 -0.58
CA ALA A 56 6.67 -1.83 0.16
C ALA A 56 7.36 -1.12 1.33
N ARG A 57 8.20 -1.83 2.11
CA ARG A 57 8.96 -1.21 3.21
C ARG A 57 9.97 -0.16 2.73
N ILE A 58 10.67 -0.45 1.64
CA ILE A 58 11.62 0.49 1.04
C ILE A 58 10.87 1.72 0.50
N GLU A 59 9.74 1.50 -0.15
CA GLU A 59 8.89 2.57 -0.69
C GLU A 59 8.32 3.45 0.43
N GLY A 60 7.88 2.87 1.56
CA GLY A 60 7.43 3.63 2.72
C GLY A 60 8.49 4.61 3.22
N VAL A 61 9.73 4.15 3.38
CA VAL A 61 10.85 5.02 3.77
C VAL A 61 11.18 6.04 2.67
N LEU A 62 11.25 5.60 1.42
CA LEU A 62 11.61 6.44 0.28
C LEU A 62 10.59 7.57 0.06
N TYR A 63 9.30 7.28 0.15
CA TYR A 63 8.22 8.25 -0.04
C TYR A 63 8.20 9.27 1.09
N VAL A 64 8.36 8.85 2.35
CA VAL A 64 8.51 9.80 3.47
C VAL A 64 9.73 10.69 3.24
N ALA A 65 10.86 10.14 2.81
CA ALA A 65 12.08 10.91 2.53
C ALA A 65 11.89 11.91 1.37
N PHE A 66 11.26 11.50 0.27
CA PHE A 66 10.94 12.40 -0.85
C PHE A 66 10.01 13.53 -0.44
N LEU A 67 9.01 13.25 0.40
CA LEU A 67 8.12 14.30 0.93
C LEU A 67 8.87 15.28 1.84
N GLN A 68 9.78 14.80 2.69
CA GLN A 68 10.62 15.67 3.53
C GLN A 68 11.55 16.57 2.72
N LEU A 69 12.10 16.07 1.62
CA LEU A 69 12.97 16.83 0.72
C LEU A 69 12.20 17.75 -0.24
N GLY A 70 10.87 17.78 -0.19
CA GLY A 70 10.03 18.54 -1.13
C GLY A 70 10.02 17.94 -2.55
N LEU A 71 10.54 16.73 -2.72
CA LEU A 71 10.66 16.01 -3.98
C LEU A 71 9.45 15.09 -4.24
N GLY A 72 8.25 15.52 -3.85
CA GLY A 72 7.02 14.74 -4.02
C GLY A 72 6.74 14.32 -5.48
N ASN A 73 7.21 15.11 -6.45
CA ASN A 73 7.10 14.79 -7.88
C ASN A 73 7.82 13.49 -8.25
N LEU A 74 8.90 13.11 -7.54
CA LEU A 74 9.62 11.86 -7.78
C LEU A 74 8.80 10.63 -7.40
N ILE A 75 7.85 10.74 -6.46
CA ILE A 75 6.90 9.66 -6.15
C ILE A 75 6.05 9.37 -7.40
N GLY A 76 5.58 10.42 -8.08
CA GLY A 76 4.84 10.27 -9.33
C GLY A 76 5.68 9.62 -10.44
N VAL A 77 6.92 10.06 -10.63
CA VAL A 77 7.85 9.46 -11.60
C VAL A 77 8.11 7.98 -11.29
N TRP A 78 8.34 7.65 -10.02
CA TRP A 78 8.55 6.28 -9.56
C TRP A 78 7.33 5.39 -9.84
N LEU A 79 6.12 5.88 -9.53
CA LEU A 79 4.88 5.16 -9.80
C LEU A 79 4.67 4.91 -11.30
N VAL A 80 4.94 5.92 -12.15
CA VAL A 80 4.84 5.77 -13.61
C VAL A 80 5.82 4.72 -14.10
N LEU A 81 7.06 4.72 -13.61
CA LEU A 81 8.06 3.71 -13.96
C LEU A 81 7.60 2.30 -13.54
N LYS A 82 7.02 2.17 -12.34
CA LYS A 82 6.51 0.90 -11.81
C LYS A 82 5.36 0.36 -12.66
N VAL A 83 4.44 1.23 -13.05
CA VAL A 83 3.31 0.90 -13.95
C VAL A 83 3.83 0.51 -15.33
N ALA A 84 4.77 1.26 -15.90
CA ALA A 84 5.36 0.96 -17.21
C ALA A 84 6.11 -0.39 -17.22
N GLY A 85 6.85 -0.69 -16.15
CA GLY A 85 7.60 -1.95 -16.03
C GLY A 85 6.71 -3.20 -15.93
N HIS A 86 5.51 -3.06 -15.37
CA HIS A 86 4.54 -4.15 -15.25
C HIS A 86 3.49 -4.19 -16.38
N TRP A 87 3.43 -3.16 -17.24
CA TRP A 87 2.44 -3.04 -18.31
C TRP A 87 2.43 -4.25 -19.25
N LYS A 88 3.60 -4.68 -19.71
CA LYS A 88 3.73 -5.83 -20.63
C LYS A 88 3.20 -7.12 -19.99
N ARG A 89 3.43 -7.31 -18.70
CA ARG A 89 2.95 -8.49 -17.97
C ARG A 89 1.42 -8.51 -17.86
N TRP A 90 0.79 -7.36 -17.62
CA TRP A 90 -0.67 -7.28 -17.55
C TRP A 90 -1.36 -7.47 -18.90
N VAL A 91 -0.68 -7.12 -20.01
CA VAL A 91 -1.17 -7.33 -21.37
C VAL A 91 -1.00 -8.80 -21.80
N ASP A 92 0.12 -9.42 -21.45
CA ASP A 92 0.44 -10.81 -21.85
C ASP A 92 -0.28 -11.87 -20.98
N ASP A 93 -0.77 -11.54 -19.77
CA ASP A 93 -1.42 -12.50 -18.85
C ASP A 93 -2.91 -12.78 -19.16
N GLY A 94 -3.41 -12.37 -20.33
CA GLY A 94 -4.80 -12.56 -20.78
C GLY A 94 -5.04 -13.80 -21.65
N ASP A 95 -4.41 -14.94 -21.36
CA ASP A 95 -4.58 -16.16 -22.16
C ASP A 95 -5.50 -17.18 -21.44
N GLU A 96 -6.69 -17.40 -22.00
CA GLU A 96 -7.77 -18.26 -21.48
C GLU A 96 -7.34 -19.73 -21.24
N GLN A 97 -6.18 -20.15 -21.76
CA GLN A 97 -5.65 -21.51 -21.60
C GLN A 97 -4.94 -21.77 -20.26
N THR A 98 -4.56 -20.72 -19.53
CA THR A 98 -3.91 -20.84 -18.22
C THR A 98 -4.81 -20.21 -17.19
N GLN A 99 -5.07 -20.88 -16.06
CA GLN A 99 -5.86 -20.40 -14.90
C GLN A 99 -5.24 -19.15 -14.23
N ARG A 100 -4.96 -18.10 -14.99
CA ARG A 100 -4.40 -16.83 -14.55
C ARG A 100 -5.53 -15.83 -14.40
N PRO A 101 -5.53 -15.03 -13.32
CA PRO A 101 -6.52 -13.99 -13.12
C PRO A 101 -6.39 -12.90 -14.19
N ASP A 102 -7.52 -12.33 -14.61
CA ASP A 102 -7.60 -11.24 -15.58
C ASP A 102 -6.58 -10.12 -15.26
N GLY A 103 -5.77 -9.74 -16.26
CA GLY A 103 -4.72 -8.74 -16.12
C GLY A 103 -5.24 -7.40 -15.58
N ARG A 104 -6.51 -7.04 -15.87
CA ARG A 104 -7.16 -5.85 -15.29
C ARG A 104 -7.37 -5.96 -13.78
N SER A 105 -7.73 -7.15 -13.30
CA SER A 105 -7.93 -7.41 -11.88
C SER A 105 -6.61 -7.36 -11.12
N VAL A 106 -5.54 -7.94 -11.69
CA VAL A 106 -4.18 -7.86 -11.14
C VAL A 106 -3.66 -6.42 -11.10
N PHE A 107 -3.90 -5.65 -12.17
CA PHE A 107 -3.57 -4.22 -12.23
C PHE A 107 -4.27 -3.41 -11.13
N ASN A 108 -5.57 -3.65 -10.91
CA ASN A 108 -6.33 -2.94 -9.89
C ASN A 108 -5.82 -3.27 -8.47
N ILE A 109 -5.51 -4.53 -8.16
CA ILE A 109 -4.90 -4.88 -6.86
C ILE A 109 -3.57 -4.15 -6.68
N PHE A 110 -2.74 -4.13 -7.72
CA PHE A 110 -1.45 -3.45 -7.70
C PHE A 110 -1.60 -1.94 -7.46
N LEU A 111 -2.53 -1.27 -8.14
CA LEU A 111 -2.81 0.15 -7.94
C LEU A 111 -3.30 0.43 -6.52
N ILE A 112 -4.22 -0.39 -5.98
CA ILE A 112 -4.74 -0.24 -4.61
C ILE A 112 -3.60 -0.35 -3.60
N GLY A 113 -2.73 -1.35 -3.74
CA GLY A 113 -1.56 -1.53 -2.87
C GLY A 113 -0.64 -0.30 -2.87
N ASN A 114 -0.27 0.19 -4.05
CA ASN A 114 0.59 1.38 -4.17
C ASN A 114 -0.08 2.64 -3.62
N ALA A 115 -1.38 2.83 -3.89
CA ALA A 115 -2.13 3.98 -3.37
C ALA A 115 -2.14 3.98 -1.84
N LEU A 116 -2.31 2.82 -1.22
CA LEU A 116 -2.23 2.69 0.24
C LEU A 116 -0.81 2.97 0.76
N THR A 117 0.24 2.42 0.15
CA THR A 117 1.64 2.74 0.53
C THR A 117 1.91 4.24 0.50
N VAL A 118 1.49 4.93 -0.58
CA VAL A 118 1.62 6.39 -0.68
C VAL A 118 0.81 7.11 0.40
N LEU A 119 -0.41 6.64 0.70
CA LEU A 119 -1.26 7.21 1.75
C LEU A 119 -0.61 7.08 3.13
N TYR A 120 -0.13 5.88 3.50
CA TYR A 120 0.54 5.62 4.78
C TYR A 120 1.85 6.42 4.90
N SER A 121 2.60 6.54 3.80
CA SER A 121 3.81 7.37 3.73
C SER A 121 3.51 8.87 3.90
N PHE A 122 2.44 9.35 3.26
CA PHE A 122 2.01 10.74 3.37
C PHE A 122 1.54 11.08 4.78
N VAL A 123 0.77 10.19 5.40
CA VAL A 123 0.36 10.32 6.80
C VAL A 123 1.59 10.28 7.71
N GLY A 124 2.50 9.33 7.50
CA GLY A 124 3.80 9.26 8.20
C GLY A 124 4.57 10.58 8.15
N PHE A 125 4.69 11.20 6.97
CA PHE A 125 5.28 12.52 6.79
C PHE A 125 4.53 13.61 7.57
N LYS A 126 3.19 13.63 7.51
CA LYS A 126 2.38 14.62 8.25
C LYS A 126 2.49 14.46 9.76
N LEU A 127 2.60 13.23 10.27
CA LEU A 127 2.80 12.96 11.69
C LEU A 127 4.09 13.63 12.19
N ILE A 128 5.17 13.60 11.41
CA ILE A 128 6.44 14.27 11.76
C ILE A 128 6.21 15.77 11.99
N GLY A 129 5.48 16.43 11.09
CA GLY A 129 5.14 17.85 11.21
C GLY A 129 4.18 18.15 12.36
N TRP A 130 3.19 17.30 12.62
CA TRP A 130 2.22 17.51 13.70
C TRP A 130 2.79 17.23 15.09
N ILE A 131 3.71 16.27 15.22
CA ILE A 131 4.45 16.03 16.47
C ILE A 131 5.35 17.22 16.78
N GLN A 132 6.01 17.81 15.78
CA GLN A 132 6.79 19.04 15.96
C GLN A 132 5.93 20.23 16.37
N ALA A 133 4.69 20.30 15.89
CA ALA A 133 3.76 21.37 16.23
C ALA A 133 2.94 21.08 17.51
N GLU A 134 3.30 20.04 18.27
CA GLU A 134 2.59 19.57 19.49
C GLU A 134 1.09 19.30 19.28
N ARG A 135 0.67 19.04 18.04
CA ARG A 135 -0.73 18.76 17.68
C ARG A 135 -1.07 17.28 17.85
N VAL A 136 -0.90 16.78 19.06
CA VAL A 136 -1.09 15.36 19.42
C VAL A 136 -2.50 14.85 19.05
N LEU A 137 -3.52 15.72 19.16
CA LEU A 137 -4.89 15.38 18.79
C LEU A 137 -5.04 15.05 17.30
N GLN A 138 -4.34 15.79 16.42
CA GLN A 138 -4.34 15.52 14.97
C GLN A 138 -3.58 14.24 14.63
N VAL A 139 -2.46 13.99 15.33
CA VAL A 139 -1.67 12.75 15.21
C VAL A 139 -2.55 11.53 15.50
N CYS A 140 -3.27 11.54 16.62
CA CYS A 140 -4.14 10.42 17.01
C CYS A 140 -5.34 10.29 16.08
N TRP A 141 -6.09 11.36 15.82
CA TRP A 141 -7.33 11.28 15.07
C TRP A 141 -7.11 10.89 13.60
N VAL A 142 -6.08 11.42 12.94
CA VAL A 142 -5.79 11.10 11.53
C VAL A 142 -5.22 9.69 11.39
N SER A 143 -4.35 9.25 12.30
CA SER A 143 -3.85 7.87 12.29
C SER A 143 -5.00 6.88 12.51
N LEU A 144 -5.87 7.14 13.50
CA LEU A 144 -7.02 6.30 13.80
C LEU A 144 -8.03 6.28 12.64
N SER A 145 -8.30 7.42 12.00
CA SER A 145 -9.25 7.46 10.88
C SER A 145 -8.73 6.70 9.66
N VAL A 146 -7.44 6.81 9.32
CA VAL A 146 -6.82 6.07 8.21
C VAL A 146 -6.84 4.56 8.49
N ILE A 147 -6.51 4.15 9.72
CA ILE A 147 -6.58 2.74 10.12
C ILE A 147 -8.03 2.25 10.06
N ALA A 148 -8.98 2.99 10.65
CA ALA A 148 -10.39 2.62 10.68
C ALA A 148 -11.00 2.51 9.27
N LEU A 149 -10.67 3.43 8.37
CA LEU A 149 -11.10 3.39 6.97
C LEU A 149 -10.47 2.21 6.23
N THR A 150 -9.19 1.91 6.48
CA THR A 150 -8.52 0.76 5.87
C THR A 150 -9.14 -0.55 6.35
N LEU A 151 -9.45 -0.67 7.65
CA LEU A 151 -10.14 -1.82 8.23
C LEU A 151 -11.59 -1.92 7.74
N GLY A 152 -12.29 -0.80 7.61
CA GLY A 152 -13.65 -0.76 7.06
C GLY A 152 -13.68 -1.22 5.60
N PHE A 153 -12.71 -0.77 4.79
CA PHE A 153 -12.56 -1.26 3.42
C PHE A 153 -12.21 -2.75 3.39
N TRP A 154 -11.30 -3.19 4.25
CA TRP A 154 -10.95 -4.61 4.41
C TRP A 154 -12.15 -5.48 4.75
N ALA A 155 -13.01 -5.05 5.69
CA ALA A 155 -14.22 -5.78 6.09
C ALA A 155 -15.33 -5.75 5.02
N TRP A 156 -15.37 -4.71 4.18
CA TRP A 156 -16.35 -4.57 3.10
C TRP A 156 -16.07 -5.50 1.91
N ILE A 157 -14.80 -5.77 1.60
CA ILE A 157 -14.37 -6.67 0.50
C ILE A 157 -15.02 -8.07 0.58
N PRO A 158 -14.95 -8.83 1.70
CA PRO A 158 -15.59 -10.14 1.79
C PRO A 158 -17.12 -10.06 1.80
N GLY A 159 -17.71 -8.92 2.17
CA GLY A 159 -19.16 -8.68 2.08
C GLY A 159 -19.70 -8.74 0.65
N GLN A 160 -18.91 -8.27 -0.33
CA GLN A 160 -19.23 -8.36 -1.77
C GLN A 160 -19.19 -9.80 -2.29
N ARG A 161 -18.52 -10.74 -1.59
CA ARG A 161 -18.46 -12.16 -1.96
C ARG A 161 -19.82 -12.86 -1.80
N LYS A 162 -20.67 -12.39 -0.89
CA LYS A 162 -21.99 -12.99 -0.61
C LYS A 162 -23.08 -12.61 -1.63
N SER A 163 -22.94 -11.51 -2.38
CA SER A 163 -24.01 -11.07 -3.29
C SER A 163 -23.95 -11.69 -4.69
N ARG A 164 -22.98 -12.57 -4.98
CA ARG A 164 -22.89 -13.32 -6.25
C ARG A 164 -23.44 -14.75 -6.17
N PHE A 165 -24.02 -15.13 -5.03
CA PHE A 165 -24.69 -16.42 -4.81
C PHE A 165 -26.16 -16.25 -4.37
N LEU A 166 -26.83 -15.21 -4.87
CA LEU A 166 -28.29 -15.10 -4.86
C LEU A 166 -28.78 -14.90 -6.29
#